data_AF-A0A3D0NKY8-F1
#
_entry.id   AF-A0A3D0NKY8-F1
#
_cell.length_a   1.000
_cell.length_b   1.000
_cell.length_c   1.000
_cell.angle_alpha   90.00
_cell.angle_beta   90.00
_cell.angle_gamma   90.00
#
_symmetry.space_group_name_H-M   'P 1'
#
loop_
_entity.id
_entity.type
_entity.pdbx_description
1 polymer ?
#
loop_
_entity_poly.entity_id
_entity_poly.type
_entity_poly.pdbx_seq_one_letter_code
_entity_poly.pdbx_strand_id
1 'polypeptide(L)'
;ADRGASGLSPYIRHGLLTLREVWDHVAGGPPSDVTKFRDELLWQEYARHLYARVGTASRASLRFVVNERTRVSAAPDTPWTSSALCIESSWNELVTDGWLTNQTRMWLASHWNVREGMGWRDGEDLMYRHLLDGSRAANRLGWQWTTGALTGKAYGFSRWQVEKRAPGLCAQCPLERRCPIVAWPPTQERAPQALTDPRLRRDEDLDTTAGPVGAERSGQPEVVWMTAESLSDRDPAAAAHPELPVMFVFDEPLLARLRLSANRVVFLAESLAELSTRRQVQLWRGDPVEVLRDTPLATTFAPVPGWRSRAARLEVAALHPWPWLQRPRPGPVTSYTAWVGRRR
;
A
#
# COMPACT_ATOMS: atom_id res chain seq x y z
N ALA A 1 -3.77 -9.27 -23.22
CA ALA A 1 -3.81 -8.08 -24.08
C ALA A 1 -4.37 -6.91 -23.26
N ASP A 2 -3.45 -6.00 -22.94
CA ASP A 2 -3.51 -4.70 -22.23
C ASP A 2 -4.80 -4.26 -21.54
N ARG A 3 -4.91 -4.57 -20.24
CA ARG A 3 -5.91 -3.99 -19.32
C ARG A 3 -5.65 -2.51 -18.96
N GLY A 4 -4.83 -1.81 -19.75
CA GLY A 4 -4.47 -0.41 -19.54
C GLY A 4 -3.76 -0.14 -18.20
N ALA A 5 -2.92 -1.06 -17.75
CA ALA A 5 -2.18 -0.96 -16.48
C ALA A 5 -0.74 -1.48 -16.66
N SER A 6 0.23 -0.83 -16.00
CA SER A 6 1.65 -1.12 -16.20
C SER A 6 2.18 -2.36 -15.47
N GLY A 7 1.44 -2.89 -14.48
CA GLY A 7 1.91 -4.01 -13.65
C GLY A 7 3.10 -3.67 -12.73
N LEU A 8 3.51 -2.40 -12.64
CA LEU A 8 4.72 -1.99 -11.90
C LEU A 8 4.53 -1.92 -10.38
N SER A 9 3.29 -2.01 -9.87
CA SER A 9 3.00 -1.74 -8.46
C SER A 9 3.71 -2.67 -7.47
N PRO A 10 3.93 -3.99 -7.71
CA PRO A 10 4.71 -4.82 -6.80
C PRO A 10 6.17 -4.36 -6.70
N TYR A 11 6.78 -3.97 -7.82
CA TYR A 11 8.15 -3.50 -7.86
C TYR A 11 8.32 -2.13 -7.16
N ILE A 12 7.38 -1.21 -7.40
CA ILE A 12 7.36 0.11 -6.75
C ILE A 12 7.10 -0.02 -5.24
N ARG A 13 6.23 -0.95 -4.83
CA ARG A 13 5.91 -1.21 -3.42
C ARG A 13 7.16 -1.57 -2.63
N HIS A 14 8.02 -2.40 -3.21
CA HIS A 14 9.19 -2.97 -2.57
C HIS A 14 10.49 -2.21 -2.87
N GLY A 15 10.40 -1.02 -3.47
CA GLY A 15 11.58 -0.21 -3.81
C GLY A 15 12.52 -0.87 -4.83
N LEU A 16 12.06 -1.91 -5.53
CA LEU A 16 12.79 -2.47 -6.68
C LEU A 16 12.84 -1.47 -7.83
N LEU A 17 11.81 -0.62 -7.95
CA LEU A 17 11.78 0.58 -8.75
C LEU A 17 11.39 1.76 -7.87
N THR A 18 12.12 2.87 -7.94
CA THR A 18 11.72 4.10 -7.25
C THR A 18 10.67 4.86 -8.05
N LEU A 19 9.83 5.64 -7.37
CA LEU A 19 8.87 6.52 -8.05
C LEU A 19 9.59 7.54 -8.96
N ARG A 20 10.78 8.00 -8.58
CA ARG A 20 11.61 8.93 -9.35
C ARG A 20 12.02 8.32 -10.69
N GLU A 21 12.56 7.11 -10.68
CA GLU A 21 12.98 6.41 -11.91
C GLU A 21 11.81 6.21 -12.86
N VAL A 22 10.67 5.76 -12.36
CA VAL A 22 9.48 5.57 -13.20
C VAL A 22 8.95 6.91 -13.71
N TRP A 23 8.95 7.96 -12.88
CA TRP A 23 8.55 9.31 -13.27
C TRP A 23 9.38 9.86 -14.43
N ASP A 24 10.71 9.68 -14.36
CA ASP A 24 11.64 10.18 -15.36
C ASP A 24 11.58 9.33 -16.63
N HIS A 25 11.46 8.00 -16.49
CA HIS A 25 11.37 7.07 -17.62
C HIS A 25 10.19 7.39 -18.56
N VAL A 26 9.03 7.76 -18.02
CA VAL A 26 7.84 8.05 -18.85
C VAL A 26 7.90 9.41 -19.55
N ALA A 27 8.91 10.26 -19.30
CA ALA A 27 8.92 11.65 -19.79
C ALA A 27 8.79 11.80 -21.31
N GLY A 28 9.27 10.83 -22.09
CA GLY A 28 9.26 10.86 -23.55
C GLY A 28 7.97 10.35 -24.21
N GLY A 29 6.96 9.94 -23.43
CA GLY A 29 5.69 9.43 -23.97
C GLY A 29 4.72 10.52 -24.45
N PRO A 30 3.54 10.12 -24.99
CA PRO A 30 2.48 11.06 -25.36
C PRO A 30 2.06 11.95 -24.18
N PRO A 31 2.02 13.29 -24.32
CA PRO A 31 1.87 14.22 -23.19
C PRO A 31 0.65 13.95 -22.28
N SER A 32 -0.49 13.57 -22.86
CA SER A 32 -1.71 13.23 -22.13
C SER A 32 -1.53 11.99 -21.25
N ASP A 33 -0.80 11.00 -21.76
CA ASP A 33 -0.62 9.71 -21.08
C ASP A 33 0.45 9.84 -20.00
N VAL A 34 1.53 10.59 -20.28
CA VAL A 34 2.55 10.94 -19.30
C VAL A 34 1.93 11.71 -18.13
N THR A 35 1.06 12.68 -18.40
CA THR A 35 0.39 13.46 -17.36
C THR A 35 -0.49 12.57 -16.47
N LYS A 36 -1.32 11.71 -17.08
CA LYS A 36 -2.19 10.78 -16.33
C LYS A 36 -1.38 9.77 -15.52
N PHE A 37 -0.35 9.18 -16.13
CA PHE A 37 0.49 8.19 -15.46
C PHE A 37 1.25 8.80 -14.28
N ARG A 38 1.79 10.01 -14.45
CA ARG A 38 2.44 10.75 -13.37
C ARG A 38 1.46 11.11 -12.24
N ASP A 39 0.19 11.41 -12.55
CA ASP A 39 -0.84 11.63 -11.51
C ASP A 39 -1.05 10.37 -10.64
N GLU A 40 -1.04 9.18 -11.24
CA GLU A 40 -1.12 7.91 -10.49
C GLU A 40 0.12 7.68 -9.58
N LEU A 41 1.33 8.05 -10.05
CA LEU A 41 2.52 8.02 -9.21
C LEU A 41 2.42 9.00 -8.02
N LEU A 42 1.80 10.16 -8.23
CA LEU A 42 1.55 11.13 -7.17
C LEU A 42 0.51 10.61 -6.18
N TRP A 43 -0.50 9.86 -6.61
CA TRP A 43 -1.43 9.18 -5.68
C TRP A 43 -0.70 8.20 -4.75
N GLN A 44 0.26 7.44 -5.29
CA GLN A 44 1.09 6.55 -4.48
C GLN A 44 1.94 7.32 -3.46
N GLU A 45 2.52 8.45 -3.88
CA GLU A 45 3.30 9.31 -3.00
C GLU A 45 2.43 9.98 -1.92
N TYR A 46 1.22 10.43 -2.27
CA TYR A 46 0.22 10.94 -1.32
C TYR A 46 -0.16 9.90 -0.27
N ALA A 47 -0.42 8.66 -0.70
CA ALA A 47 -0.75 7.57 0.21
C ALA A 47 0.36 7.35 1.25
N ARG A 48 1.63 7.41 0.81
CA ARG A 48 2.79 7.28 1.68
C ARG A 48 2.91 8.45 2.66
N HIS A 49 2.70 9.69 2.20
CA HIS A 49 2.70 10.89 3.06
C HIS A 49 1.63 10.80 4.14
N LEU A 50 0.40 10.44 3.76
CA LEU A 50 -0.69 10.27 4.71
C LEU A 50 -0.33 9.21 5.75
N TYR A 51 0.13 8.04 5.31
CA TYR A 51 0.46 6.93 6.21
C TYR A 51 1.65 7.22 7.13
N ALA A 52 2.71 7.85 6.63
CA ALA A 52 3.86 8.27 7.42
C ALA A 52 3.48 9.22 8.56
N ARG A 53 2.49 10.08 8.30
CA ARG A 53 2.00 11.08 9.26
C ARG A 53 1.02 10.53 10.28
N VAL A 54 -0.06 9.86 9.83
CA VAL A 54 -1.13 9.41 10.75
C VAL A 54 -0.87 8.01 11.32
N GLY A 55 0.00 7.24 10.67
CA GLY A 55 0.43 5.92 11.11
C GLY A 55 -0.74 4.98 11.39
N THR A 56 -0.78 4.44 12.61
CA THR A 56 -1.79 3.47 13.04
C THR A 56 -3.19 4.06 13.18
N ALA A 57 -3.35 5.40 13.25
CA ALA A 57 -4.65 6.05 13.27
C ALA A 57 -5.44 5.80 11.97
N SER A 58 -4.74 5.52 10.85
CA SER A 58 -5.37 5.10 9.60
C SER A 58 -6.22 3.83 9.72
N ARG A 59 -6.04 3.02 10.78
CA ARG A 59 -6.85 1.80 11.03
C ARG A 59 -8.32 2.09 11.34
N ALA A 60 -8.67 3.34 11.59
CA ALA A 60 -10.05 3.81 11.66
C ALA A 60 -10.33 4.74 10.47
N SER A 61 -11.61 4.95 10.18
CA SER A 61 -12.05 6.01 9.28
C SER A 61 -11.42 7.34 9.68
N LEU A 62 -10.88 8.07 8.71
CA LEU A 62 -10.15 9.32 8.97
C LEU A 62 -11.04 10.57 8.95
N ARG A 63 -12.17 10.55 8.23
CA ARG A 63 -12.99 11.75 7.99
C ARG A 63 -14.50 11.53 8.10
N PHE A 64 -15.00 10.37 7.71
CA PHE A 64 -16.43 10.04 7.72
C PHE A 64 -16.62 8.66 8.31
N VAL A 65 -17.63 8.49 9.17
CA VAL A 65 -17.87 7.23 9.88
C VAL A 65 -18.39 6.18 8.91
N VAL A 66 -17.78 4.99 8.97
CA VAL A 66 -18.13 3.81 8.17
C VAL A 66 -18.07 2.57 9.07
N ASN A 67 -18.79 1.52 8.70
CA ASN A 67 -18.65 0.24 9.38
C ASN A 67 -17.19 -0.28 9.30
N GLU A 68 -16.51 -0.28 10.46
CA GLU A 68 -15.08 -0.61 10.58
C GLU A 68 -14.81 -2.12 10.51
N ARG A 69 -15.56 -2.92 11.29
CA ARG A 69 -15.42 -4.37 11.39
C ARG A 69 -16.79 -5.04 11.48
N THR A 70 -16.90 -6.18 10.81
CA THR A 70 -18.07 -7.05 10.84
C THR A 70 -18.19 -7.68 12.22
N ARG A 71 -19.41 -7.76 12.76
CA ARG A 71 -19.66 -8.47 14.02
C ARG A 71 -19.44 -9.98 13.78
N VAL A 72 -18.78 -10.67 14.71
CA VAL A 72 -18.27 -12.05 14.56
C VAL A 72 -19.33 -13.06 14.07
N SER A 73 -20.61 -12.87 14.40
CA SER A 73 -21.72 -13.73 13.96
C SER A 73 -22.12 -13.56 12.48
N ALA A 74 -21.47 -12.67 11.73
CA ALA A 74 -21.84 -12.31 10.35
C ALA A 74 -20.66 -12.41 9.35
N ALA A 75 -19.51 -12.96 9.75
CA ALA A 75 -18.39 -13.16 8.84
C ALA A 75 -18.61 -14.44 8.01
N PRO A 76 -18.65 -14.37 6.67
CA PRO A 76 -18.85 -15.55 5.84
C PRO A 76 -17.60 -16.44 5.85
N ASP A 77 -17.78 -17.76 5.76
CA ASP A 77 -16.69 -18.75 5.68
C ASP A 77 -15.82 -18.55 4.42
N THR A 78 -16.42 -17.98 3.36
CA THR A 78 -15.73 -17.57 2.13
C THR A 78 -16.00 -16.09 1.88
N PRO A 79 -14.96 -15.25 1.73
CA PRO A 79 -15.18 -13.83 1.52
C PRO A 79 -15.67 -13.56 0.09
N TRP A 80 -16.54 -12.57 -0.10
CA TRP A 80 -17.17 -12.26 -1.39
C TRP A 80 -17.95 -13.42 -2.02
N THR A 81 -18.74 -14.16 -1.22
CA THR A 81 -19.74 -15.13 -1.71
C THR A 81 -20.84 -14.44 -2.49
N SER A 82 -20.55 -14.09 -3.74
CA SER A 82 -21.52 -13.64 -4.72
C SER A 82 -21.37 -14.53 -5.95
N SER A 83 -22.46 -15.02 -6.52
CA SER A 83 -22.41 -15.70 -7.82
C SER A 83 -22.25 -14.72 -9.00
N ALA A 84 -21.91 -13.46 -8.72
CA ALA A 84 -21.60 -12.49 -9.76
C ALA A 84 -20.17 -12.71 -10.25
N LEU A 85 -20.05 -13.18 -11.50
CA LEU A 85 -18.79 -13.58 -12.12
C LEU A 85 -17.69 -12.50 -12.02
N CYS A 86 -18.04 -11.21 -12.10
CA CYS A 86 -17.07 -10.13 -11.99
C CYS A 86 -16.39 -10.01 -10.61
N ILE A 87 -17.10 -10.35 -9.53
CA ILE A 87 -16.56 -10.35 -8.17
C ILE A 87 -15.75 -11.64 -7.95
N GLU A 88 -16.32 -12.78 -8.35
CA GLU A 88 -15.65 -14.08 -8.24
C GLU A 88 -14.33 -14.11 -9.02
N SER A 89 -14.34 -13.71 -10.29
CA SER A 89 -13.12 -13.64 -11.12
C SER A 89 -12.09 -12.66 -10.55
N SER A 90 -12.51 -11.51 -10.03
CA SER A 90 -11.59 -10.56 -9.39
C SER A 90 -10.98 -11.13 -8.11
N TRP A 91 -11.74 -11.85 -7.30
CA TRP A 91 -11.22 -12.50 -6.09
C TRP A 91 -10.27 -13.65 -6.44
N ASN A 92 -10.65 -14.50 -7.40
CA ASN A 92 -9.83 -15.62 -7.86
C ASN A 92 -8.53 -15.12 -8.50
N GLU A 93 -8.56 -14.08 -9.33
CA GLU A 93 -7.35 -13.44 -9.87
C GLU A 93 -6.44 -12.94 -8.73
N LEU A 94 -7.00 -12.28 -7.73
CA LEU A 94 -6.20 -11.82 -6.59
C LEU A 94 -5.55 -12.98 -5.82
N VAL A 95 -6.27 -14.06 -5.58
CA VAL A 95 -5.74 -15.21 -4.82
C VAL A 95 -4.69 -15.96 -5.63
N THR A 96 -4.92 -16.17 -6.93
CA THR A 96 -4.05 -16.95 -7.82
C THR A 96 -2.83 -16.15 -8.27
N ASP A 97 -3.03 -14.91 -8.70
CA ASP A 97 -1.98 -14.10 -9.34
C ASP A 97 -1.35 -13.08 -8.36
N GLY A 98 -2.06 -12.75 -7.27
CA GLY A 98 -1.60 -11.77 -6.28
C GLY A 98 -1.66 -10.32 -6.75
N TRP A 99 -2.32 -10.03 -7.88
CA TRP A 99 -2.41 -8.69 -8.45
C TRP A 99 -3.80 -8.38 -8.98
N LEU A 100 -4.19 -7.11 -8.94
CA LEU A 100 -5.43 -6.61 -9.53
C LEU A 100 -5.22 -5.20 -10.08
N THR A 101 -5.93 -4.89 -11.17
CA THR A 101 -6.13 -3.51 -11.63
C THR A 101 -6.84 -2.67 -10.55
N ASN A 102 -6.60 -1.36 -10.52
CA ASN A 102 -7.28 -0.48 -9.55
C ASN A 102 -8.82 -0.58 -9.65
N GLN A 103 -9.34 -0.74 -10.87
CA GLN A 103 -10.78 -0.83 -11.12
C GLN A 103 -11.42 -2.06 -10.46
N THR A 104 -10.78 -3.23 -10.54
CA THR A 104 -11.29 -4.47 -9.91
C THR A 104 -11.12 -4.45 -8.40
N ARG A 105 -10.07 -3.81 -7.86
CA ARG A 105 -9.94 -3.53 -6.41
C ARG A 105 -11.12 -2.72 -5.88
N MET A 106 -11.50 -1.66 -6.60
CA MET A 106 -12.65 -0.82 -6.24
C MET A 106 -13.98 -1.60 -6.31
N TRP A 107 -14.13 -2.55 -7.23
CA TRP A 107 -15.30 -3.44 -7.28
C TRP A 107 -15.40 -4.33 -6.05
N LEU A 108 -14.32 -5.02 -5.67
CA LEU A 108 -14.28 -5.86 -4.48
C LEU A 108 -14.59 -5.05 -3.21
N ALA A 109 -13.93 -3.91 -3.03
CA ALA A 109 -14.12 -3.08 -1.85
C ALA A 109 -15.53 -2.46 -1.76
N SER A 110 -16.09 -2.02 -2.90
CA SER A 110 -17.46 -1.49 -2.96
C SER A 110 -18.50 -2.57 -2.71
N HIS A 111 -18.35 -3.75 -3.33
CA HIS A 111 -19.26 -4.86 -3.08
C HIS A 111 -19.24 -5.25 -1.59
N TRP A 112 -18.06 -5.43 -1.00
CA TRP A 112 -17.90 -5.79 0.41
C TRP A 112 -18.59 -4.82 1.38
N ASN A 113 -18.23 -3.53 1.32
CA ASN A 113 -18.69 -2.58 2.33
C ASN A 113 -19.99 -1.87 1.95
N VAL A 114 -20.13 -1.45 0.69
CA VAL A 114 -21.23 -0.58 0.27
C VAL A 114 -22.49 -1.40 -0.02
N ARG A 115 -22.34 -2.59 -0.63
CA ARG A 115 -23.47 -3.46 -0.96
C ARG A 115 -23.82 -4.42 0.17
N GLU A 116 -22.82 -5.16 0.67
CA GLU A 116 -23.05 -6.18 1.71
C GLU A 116 -22.99 -5.61 3.14
N GLY A 117 -22.63 -4.34 3.31
CA GLY A 117 -22.59 -3.69 4.62
C GLY A 117 -21.49 -4.20 5.55
N MET A 118 -20.55 -5.02 5.07
CA MET A 118 -19.49 -5.61 5.88
C MET A 118 -18.44 -4.59 6.31
N GLY A 119 -17.75 -4.86 7.41
CA GLY A 119 -16.71 -4.00 7.95
C GLY A 119 -15.52 -3.87 6.99
N TRP A 120 -15.15 -2.64 6.60
CA TRP A 120 -14.17 -2.43 5.53
C TRP A 120 -12.77 -2.97 5.89
N ARG A 121 -12.40 -3.02 7.18
CA ARG A 121 -11.09 -3.50 7.60
C ARG A 121 -10.92 -5.00 7.40
N ASP A 122 -12.00 -5.76 7.42
CA ASP A 122 -11.95 -7.20 7.23
C ASP A 122 -11.60 -7.52 5.77
N GLY A 123 -12.26 -6.84 4.84
CA GLY A 123 -11.90 -6.91 3.42
C GLY A 123 -10.53 -6.32 3.11
N GLU A 124 -10.14 -5.23 3.79
CA GLU A 124 -8.79 -4.63 3.66
C GLU A 124 -7.69 -5.60 4.08
N ASP A 125 -7.86 -6.28 5.22
CA ASP A 125 -6.93 -7.29 5.73
C ASP A 125 -6.86 -8.51 4.78
N LEU A 126 -7.99 -8.93 4.21
CA LEU A 126 -8.04 -10.01 3.21
C LEU A 126 -7.32 -9.63 1.91
N MET A 127 -7.60 -8.47 1.33
CA MET A 127 -6.89 -8.02 0.12
C MET A 127 -5.40 -7.85 0.38
N TYR A 128 -5.03 -7.26 1.53
CA TYR A 128 -3.64 -7.05 1.92
C TYR A 128 -2.83 -8.37 1.97
N ARG A 129 -3.46 -9.47 2.40
CA ARG A 129 -2.82 -10.79 2.46
C ARG A 129 -2.37 -11.31 1.09
N HIS A 130 -3.15 -11.06 0.06
CA HIS A 130 -2.95 -11.63 -1.27
C HIS A 130 -2.20 -10.69 -2.23
N LEU A 131 -2.33 -9.38 -2.06
CA LEU A 131 -1.68 -8.39 -2.92
C LEU A 131 -0.15 -8.47 -2.82
N LEU A 132 0.51 -8.75 -3.95
CA LEU A 132 1.97 -8.63 -4.10
C LEU A 132 2.46 -7.23 -3.78
N ASP A 133 1.65 -6.22 -4.13
CA ASP A 133 1.89 -4.81 -3.82
C ASP A 133 1.23 -4.33 -2.51
N GLY A 134 0.88 -5.26 -1.61
CA GLY A 134 0.20 -4.98 -0.35
C GLY A 134 0.92 -3.92 0.49
N SER A 135 0.35 -2.71 0.54
CA SER A 135 0.82 -1.59 1.35
C SER A 135 -0.27 -1.11 2.29
N ARG A 136 0.03 -0.93 3.58
CA ARG A 136 -0.91 -0.27 4.50
C ARG A 136 -1.08 1.21 4.16
N ALA A 137 -0.20 1.83 3.39
CA ALA A 137 -0.38 3.18 2.87
C ALA A 137 -1.41 3.20 1.74
N ALA A 138 -1.17 2.46 0.66
CA ALA A 138 -2.01 2.49 -0.54
C ALA A 138 -3.31 1.69 -0.39
N ASN A 139 -3.26 0.45 0.12
CA ASN A 139 -4.43 -0.42 0.25
C ASN A 139 -5.47 0.23 1.17
N ARG A 140 -5.03 0.72 2.33
CA ARG A 140 -5.93 1.32 3.31
C ARG A 140 -6.52 2.64 2.84
N LEU A 141 -5.72 3.50 2.19
CA LEU A 141 -6.24 4.70 1.55
C LEU A 141 -7.30 4.35 0.51
N GLY A 142 -7.02 3.37 -0.37
CA GLY A 142 -7.94 2.93 -1.42
C GLY A 142 -9.25 2.37 -0.87
N TRP A 143 -9.18 1.57 0.21
CA TRP A 143 -10.36 1.10 0.93
C TRP A 143 -11.15 2.25 1.53
N GLN A 144 -10.51 3.17 2.27
CA GLN A 144 -11.21 4.32 2.83
C GLN A 144 -11.80 5.26 1.77
N TRP A 145 -11.16 5.38 0.60
CA TRP A 145 -11.69 6.15 -0.52
C TRP A 145 -12.90 5.48 -1.16
N THR A 146 -12.81 4.19 -1.46
CA THR A 146 -13.90 3.40 -2.10
C THR A 146 -15.09 3.28 -1.16
N THR A 147 -14.76 2.90 0.07
CA THR A 147 -15.27 3.44 1.31
C THR A 147 -16.24 4.57 1.15
N GLY A 148 -15.70 5.78 1.11
CA GLY A 148 -16.36 7.02 1.48
C GLY A 148 -15.90 7.52 2.85
N ALA A 149 -15.06 6.77 3.58
CA ALA A 149 -14.46 7.17 4.85
C ALA A 149 -13.55 8.41 4.73
N LEU A 150 -13.04 8.69 3.52
CA LEU A 150 -12.23 9.89 3.23
C LEU A 150 -13.02 11.03 2.57
N THR A 151 -14.01 10.72 1.74
CA THR A 151 -14.65 11.68 0.84
C THR A 151 -16.10 11.99 1.20
N GLY A 152 -16.72 11.18 2.07
CA GLY A 152 -18.15 11.23 2.40
C GLY A 152 -19.03 10.55 1.36
N LYS A 153 -18.50 10.28 0.16
CA LYS A 153 -19.21 9.64 -0.94
C LYS A 153 -18.57 8.28 -1.25
N ALA A 154 -19.34 7.22 -1.03
CA ALA A 154 -18.93 5.87 -1.41
C ALA A 154 -18.82 5.72 -2.93
N TYR A 155 -17.86 4.92 -3.37
CA TYR A 155 -17.81 4.47 -4.75
C TYR A 155 -18.93 3.44 -4.97
N GLY A 156 -19.94 3.83 -5.73
CA GLY A 156 -20.98 2.91 -6.19
C GLY A 156 -20.43 1.97 -7.26
N PHE A 157 -20.74 0.68 -7.16
CA PHE A 157 -20.38 -0.34 -8.13
C PHE A 157 -21.64 -0.87 -8.83
N SER A 158 -21.73 -0.90 -10.16
CA SER A 158 -22.92 -1.38 -10.90
C SER A 158 -22.56 -2.15 -12.18
N ARG A 159 -23.54 -2.85 -12.76
CA ARG A 159 -23.42 -3.63 -14.02
C ARG A 159 -22.88 -2.77 -15.16
N TRP A 160 -23.35 -1.53 -15.29
CA TRP A 160 -22.88 -0.59 -16.30
C TRP A 160 -21.35 -0.39 -16.25
N GLN A 161 -20.77 -0.31 -15.05
CA GLN A 161 -19.32 -0.16 -14.91
C GLN A 161 -18.58 -1.42 -15.36
N VAL A 162 -19.13 -2.59 -15.05
CA VAL A 162 -18.55 -3.87 -15.48
C VAL A 162 -18.59 -3.96 -17.01
N GLU A 163 -19.72 -3.66 -17.64
CA GLU A 163 -19.86 -3.68 -19.10
C GLU A 163 -18.91 -2.69 -19.78
N LYS A 164 -18.70 -1.52 -19.18
CA LYS A 164 -17.78 -0.51 -19.71
C LYS A 164 -16.30 -0.91 -19.57
N ARG A 165 -15.92 -1.58 -18.49
CA ARG A 165 -14.51 -1.85 -18.14
C ARG A 165 -14.04 -3.27 -18.47
N ALA A 166 -14.98 -4.20 -18.57
CA ALA A 166 -14.78 -5.58 -18.98
C ALA A 166 -15.93 -6.01 -19.91
N PRO A 167 -15.95 -5.49 -21.16
CA PRO A 167 -16.98 -5.82 -22.14
C PRO A 167 -17.13 -7.34 -22.31
N GLY A 168 -18.39 -7.81 -22.33
CA GLY A 168 -18.71 -9.24 -22.47
C GLY A 168 -18.69 -10.06 -21.18
N LEU A 169 -18.10 -9.56 -20.08
CA LEU A 169 -18.05 -10.30 -18.81
C LEU A 169 -19.45 -10.55 -18.23
N CYS A 170 -20.34 -9.56 -18.31
CA CYS A 170 -21.71 -9.70 -17.82
C CYS A 170 -22.54 -10.71 -18.64
N ALA A 171 -22.28 -10.86 -19.93
CA ALA A 171 -22.98 -11.81 -20.80
C ALA A 171 -22.58 -13.27 -20.52
N GLN A 172 -21.38 -13.49 -19.96
CA GLN A 172 -20.89 -14.81 -19.55
C GLN A 172 -21.29 -15.19 -18.12
N CYS A 173 -21.90 -14.25 -17.38
CA CYS A 173 -22.19 -14.44 -15.96
C CYS A 173 -23.40 -15.37 -15.77
N PRO A 174 -23.33 -16.40 -14.91
CA PRO A 174 -24.50 -17.26 -14.61
C PRO A 174 -25.72 -16.48 -14.09
N LEU A 175 -25.47 -15.33 -13.45
CA LEU A 175 -26.51 -14.40 -13.00
C LEU A 175 -26.91 -13.33 -14.04
N GLU A 176 -26.58 -13.45 -15.33
CA GLU A 176 -26.84 -12.41 -16.35
C GLU A 176 -28.27 -11.84 -16.27
N ARG A 177 -29.28 -12.73 -16.21
CA ARG A 177 -30.72 -12.36 -16.16
C ARG A 177 -31.21 -11.94 -14.78
N ARG A 178 -30.42 -12.12 -13.73
CA ARG A 178 -30.76 -11.82 -12.32
C ARG A 178 -29.58 -11.15 -11.60
N CYS A 179 -28.93 -10.23 -12.30
CA CYS A 179 -27.67 -9.65 -11.85
C CYS A 179 -27.89 -8.81 -10.57
N PRO A 180 -27.16 -9.07 -9.48
CA PRO A 180 -27.40 -8.40 -8.19
C PRO A 180 -26.91 -6.95 -8.17
N ILE A 181 -26.19 -6.53 -9.23
CA ILE A 181 -25.59 -5.20 -9.35
C ILE A 181 -26.17 -4.39 -10.52
N VAL A 182 -27.36 -4.75 -11.06
CA VAL A 182 -27.98 -4.04 -12.20
C VAL A 182 -28.00 -2.53 -12.00
N ALA A 183 -28.57 -2.09 -10.88
CA ALA A 183 -28.61 -0.68 -10.51
C ALA A 183 -27.42 -0.29 -9.61
N TRP A 184 -27.14 1.01 -9.53
CA TRP A 184 -26.23 1.55 -8.52
C TRP A 184 -26.73 1.23 -7.11
N PRO A 185 -25.83 1.03 -6.12
CA PRO A 185 -26.25 0.92 -4.73
C PRO A 185 -26.92 2.23 -4.30
N PRO A 186 -27.85 2.20 -3.33
CA PRO A 186 -28.45 3.40 -2.78
C PRO A 186 -27.36 4.33 -2.24
N THR A 187 -27.53 5.64 -2.44
CA THR A 187 -26.60 6.62 -1.89
C THR A 187 -26.69 6.57 -0.37
N GLN A 188 -25.60 6.21 0.29
CA GLN A 188 -25.49 6.26 1.74
C GLN A 188 -24.86 7.60 2.13
N GLU A 189 -25.64 8.46 2.77
CA GLU A 189 -25.09 9.63 3.43
C GLU A 189 -24.23 9.19 4.62
N ARG A 190 -23.01 9.73 4.70
CA ARG A 190 -22.04 9.36 5.73
C ARG A 190 -21.86 10.52 6.68
N ALA A 191 -22.09 10.25 7.97
CA ALA A 191 -21.85 11.23 9.01
C ALA A 191 -20.35 11.59 9.01
N PRO A 192 -20.01 12.89 8.93
CA PRO A 192 -18.65 13.33 9.17
C PRO A 192 -18.22 12.89 10.57
N GLN A 193 -17.01 12.39 10.67
CA GLN A 193 -16.32 12.43 11.94
C GLN A 193 -15.87 13.88 12.13
N ALA A 194 -16.07 14.45 13.32
CA ALA A 194 -15.31 15.65 13.66
C ALA A 194 -13.84 15.34 13.35
N LEU A 195 -13.12 16.20 12.61
CA LEU A 195 -11.72 15.96 12.27
C LEU A 195 -10.92 15.84 13.56
N THR A 196 -10.80 14.62 14.09
CA THR A 196 -10.21 14.34 15.40
C THR A 196 -8.70 14.28 15.30
N ASP A 197 -8.16 13.97 14.12
CA ASP A 197 -6.71 13.93 13.90
C ASP A 197 -6.22 15.28 13.31
N PRO A 198 -5.66 16.18 14.15
CA PRO A 198 -5.16 17.47 13.68
C PRO A 198 -4.04 17.32 12.64
N ARG A 199 -3.34 16.16 12.61
CA ARG A 199 -2.25 15.89 11.68
C ARG A 199 -2.69 15.89 10.21
N LEU A 200 -3.98 15.66 9.94
CA LEU A 200 -4.53 15.75 8.59
C LEU A 200 -4.45 17.17 8.02
N ARG A 201 -4.53 18.20 8.86
CA ARG A 201 -4.48 19.60 8.43
C ARG A 201 -3.06 20.15 8.40
N ARG A 202 -2.22 19.76 9.37
CA ARG A 202 -0.85 20.23 9.48
C ARG A 202 0.06 19.16 10.09
N ASP A 203 1.26 19.01 9.54
CA ASP A 203 2.34 18.27 10.21
C ASP A 203 3.06 19.21 11.17
N GLU A 204 3.07 18.89 12.45
CA GLU A 204 3.87 19.60 13.44
C GLU A 204 5.23 18.93 13.67
N ASP A 205 5.39 17.69 13.22
CA ASP A 205 6.59 16.87 13.41
C ASP A 205 7.06 16.32 12.05
N LEU A 206 7.53 17.25 11.21
CA LEU A 206 7.90 16.93 9.84
C LEU A 206 9.13 16.04 9.76
N ASP A 207 10.09 16.21 10.67
CA ASP A 207 11.34 15.44 10.67
C ASP A 207 11.06 13.96 10.91
N THR A 208 10.18 13.67 11.86
CA THR A 208 9.70 12.31 12.12
C THR A 208 8.95 11.72 10.92
N THR A 209 8.15 12.52 10.20
CA THR A 209 7.38 12.07 9.04
C THR A 209 8.24 11.87 7.80
N ALA A 210 9.18 12.78 7.53
CA ALA A 210 10.00 12.81 6.32
C ALA A 210 11.30 12.00 6.44
N GLY A 211 11.77 11.74 7.66
CA GLY A 211 13.11 11.20 7.91
C GLY A 211 14.19 12.25 7.70
N PRO A 212 15.47 11.86 7.69
CA PRO A 212 16.56 12.82 7.56
C PRO A 212 16.62 13.41 6.14
N VAL A 213 17.24 14.58 5.99
CA VAL A 213 17.43 15.24 4.67
C VAL A 213 18.60 14.61 3.91
N GLY A 214 19.67 14.28 4.63
CA GLY A 214 20.86 13.59 4.13
C GLY A 214 21.18 12.38 5.00
N ALA A 215 22.32 11.73 4.74
CA ALA A 215 22.78 10.66 5.59
C ALA A 215 23.24 11.20 6.96
N GLU A 216 22.82 10.55 8.03
CA GLU A 216 23.22 10.84 9.41
C GLU A 216 24.07 9.68 9.92
N ARG A 217 25.23 10.00 10.51
CA ARG A 217 26.18 8.98 11.00
C ARG A 217 26.50 9.21 12.46
N SER A 218 26.34 8.16 13.26
CA SER A 218 26.66 8.11 14.68
C SER A 218 27.78 7.10 14.98
N GLY A 219 28.09 6.18 14.06
CA GLY A 219 29.12 5.15 14.23
C GLY A 219 29.58 4.50 12.92
N GLN A 220 30.30 3.39 13.03
CA GLN A 220 30.66 2.55 11.89
C GLN A 220 29.66 1.39 11.79
N PRO A 221 28.85 1.30 10.71
CA PRO A 221 27.94 0.17 10.53
C PRO A 221 28.71 -1.09 10.12
N GLU A 222 28.21 -2.25 10.56
CA GLU A 222 28.75 -3.56 10.20
C GLU A 222 27.87 -4.27 9.15
N VAL A 223 26.57 -3.94 9.12
CA VAL A 223 25.60 -4.53 8.19
C VAL A 223 24.61 -3.48 7.69
N VAL A 224 24.03 -3.72 6.52
CA VAL A 224 22.87 -2.95 6.04
C VAL A 224 21.59 -3.67 6.46
N TRP A 225 20.85 -3.09 7.41
CA TRP A 225 19.49 -3.56 7.74
C TRP A 225 18.51 -3.14 6.65
N MET A 226 18.10 -4.12 5.84
CA MET A 226 17.15 -3.94 4.76
C MET A 226 15.74 -4.37 5.19
N THR A 227 14.74 -3.62 4.75
CA THR A 227 13.33 -3.94 5.02
C THR A 227 12.55 -4.17 3.73
N ALA A 228 11.34 -4.75 3.84
CA ALA A 228 10.48 -4.98 2.68
C ALA A 228 9.98 -3.68 2.01
N GLU A 229 10.32 -2.50 2.54
CA GLU A 229 10.02 -1.21 1.90
C GLU A 229 10.99 -0.91 0.75
N SER A 230 12.21 -1.47 0.77
CA SER A 230 13.27 -1.19 -0.21
C SER A 230 14.21 -2.39 -0.35
N LEU A 231 14.01 -3.22 -1.38
CA LEU A 231 14.67 -4.51 -1.63
C LEU A 231 15.69 -4.46 -2.77
N SER A 232 16.21 -3.29 -3.09
CA SER A 232 17.17 -3.10 -4.20
C SER A 232 18.55 -2.76 -3.67
N ASP A 233 19.57 -3.08 -4.46
CA ASP A 233 20.92 -2.54 -4.39
C ASP A 233 20.97 -1.00 -4.52
N ARG A 234 19.94 -0.40 -5.12
CA ARG A 234 19.74 1.05 -5.19
C ARG A 234 19.08 1.64 -3.94
N ASP A 235 18.77 0.82 -2.93
CA ASP A 235 18.40 1.33 -1.61
C ASP A 235 19.48 2.29 -1.10
N PRO A 236 19.15 3.49 -0.58
CA PRO A 236 20.14 4.48 -0.18
C PRO A 236 21.24 3.98 0.77
N ALA A 237 20.89 3.20 1.80
CA ALA A 237 21.88 2.60 2.70
C ALA A 237 22.68 1.49 2.01
N ALA A 238 22.03 0.65 1.22
CA ALA A 238 22.71 -0.41 0.47
C ALA A 238 23.71 0.16 -0.56
N ALA A 239 23.34 1.23 -1.25
CA ALA A 239 24.17 1.91 -2.25
C ALA A 239 25.35 2.67 -1.63
N ALA A 240 25.16 3.24 -0.43
CA ALA A 240 26.21 3.92 0.31
C ALA A 240 27.24 2.97 0.96
N HIS A 241 26.85 1.71 1.18
CA HIS A 241 27.67 0.67 1.81
C HIS A 241 27.69 -0.60 0.94
N PRO A 242 28.26 -0.56 -0.28
CA PRO A 242 28.29 -1.70 -1.18
C PRO A 242 29.10 -2.90 -0.64
N GLU A 243 30.07 -2.63 0.24
CA GLU A 243 30.94 -3.62 0.86
C GLU A 243 30.28 -4.41 2.00
N LEU A 244 29.27 -3.84 2.66
CA LEU A 244 28.64 -4.47 3.81
C LEU A 244 27.62 -5.55 3.39
N PRO A 245 27.49 -6.65 4.14
CA PRO A 245 26.40 -7.59 3.90
C PRO A 245 25.05 -6.92 4.18
N VAL A 246 24.04 -7.28 3.38
CA VAL A 246 22.64 -6.94 3.66
C VAL A 246 22.07 -7.99 4.60
N MET A 247 21.43 -7.54 5.68
CA MET A 247 20.66 -8.39 6.58
C MET A 247 19.17 -8.10 6.44
N PHE A 248 18.40 -9.13 6.13
CA PHE A 248 16.94 -9.08 6.05
C PHE A 248 16.32 -10.06 7.06
N VAL A 249 15.40 -9.55 7.88
CA VAL A 249 14.67 -10.36 8.87
C VAL A 249 13.23 -10.55 8.43
N PHE A 250 12.84 -11.79 8.17
CA PHE A 250 11.44 -12.19 8.11
C PHE A 250 10.82 -12.08 9.51
N ASP A 251 10.15 -10.97 9.76
CA ASP A 251 9.51 -10.63 11.04
C ASP A 251 8.40 -11.64 11.38
N GLU A 252 8.73 -12.64 12.19
CA GLU A 252 7.85 -13.75 12.52
C GLU A 252 6.57 -13.30 13.27
N PRO A 253 6.65 -12.44 14.31
CA PRO A 253 5.46 -11.89 14.97
C PRO A 253 4.53 -11.12 14.01
N LEU A 254 5.10 -10.38 13.05
CA LEU A 254 4.34 -9.65 12.05
C LEU A 254 3.69 -10.61 11.03
N LEU A 255 4.45 -11.58 10.53
CA LEU A 255 3.97 -12.57 9.56
C LEU A 255 2.84 -13.43 10.13
N ALA A 256 2.94 -13.86 11.39
CA ALA A 256 1.88 -14.59 12.08
C ALA A 256 0.55 -13.81 12.11
N ARG A 257 0.63 -12.48 12.26
CA ARG A 257 -0.55 -11.61 12.32
C ARG A 257 -1.11 -11.25 10.93
N LEU A 258 -0.22 -10.99 9.98
CA LEU A 258 -0.61 -10.61 8.61
C LEU A 258 -1.13 -11.81 7.81
N ARG A 259 -0.64 -13.02 8.13
CA ARG A 259 -0.97 -14.27 7.44
C ARG A 259 -0.83 -14.12 5.93
N LEU A 260 0.30 -13.61 5.46
CA LEU A 260 0.55 -13.35 4.03
C LEU A 260 0.35 -14.62 3.19
N SER A 261 -0.14 -14.47 1.96
CA SER A 261 -0.25 -15.57 1.01
C SER A 261 1.12 -16.11 0.59
N ALA A 262 1.15 -17.35 0.08
CA ALA A 262 2.38 -17.97 -0.43
C ALA A 262 3.01 -17.11 -1.52
N ASN A 263 2.22 -16.63 -2.50
CA ASN A 263 2.68 -15.73 -3.56
C ASN A 263 3.40 -14.49 -3.00
N ARG A 264 2.90 -13.91 -1.91
CA ARG A 264 3.55 -12.75 -1.27
C ARG A 264 4.90 -13.07 -0.67
N VAL A 265 5.02 -14.23 -0.04
CA VAL A 265 6.28 -14.69 0.57
C VAL A 265 7.28 -15.09 -0.51
N VAL A 266 6.82 -15.78 -1.57
CA VAL A 266 7.63 -16.15 -2.73
C VAL A 266 8.19 -14.91 -3.42
N PHE A 267 7.37 -13.90 -3.71
CA PHE A 267 7.84 -12.65 -4.32
C PHE A 267 8.96 -11.98 -3.50
N LEU A 268 8.83 -11.95 -2.17
CA LEU A 268 9.89 -11.43 -1.29
C LEU A 268 11.17 -12.27 -1.39
N ALA A 269 11.02 -13.60 -1.31
CA ALA A 269 12.15 -14.52 -1.35
C ALA A 269 12.88 -14.44 -2.69
N GLU A 270 12.15 -14.39 -3.81
CA GLU A 270 12.71 -14.22 -5.16
C GLU A 270 13.43 -12.88 -5.31
N SER A 271 12.84 -11.78 -4.81
CA SER A 271 13.50 -10.46 -4.82
C SER A 271 14.83 -10.47 -4.06
N LEU A 272 14.86 -11.12 -2.89
CA LEU A 272 16.06 -11.25 -2.06
C LEU A 272 17.08 -12.22 -2.68
N ALA A 273 16.62 -13.28 -3.34
CA ALA A 273 17.47 -14.21 -4.08
C ALA A 273 18.09 -13.54 -5.32
N GLU A 274 17.36 -12.70 -6.02
CA GLU A 274 17.92 -11.89 -7.11
C GLU A 274 18.98 -10.92 -6.56
N LEU A 275 18.70 -10.24 -5.43
CA LEU A 275 19.68 -9.37 -4.78
C LEU A 275 20.96 -10.12 -4.38
N SER A 276 20.83 -11.38 -3.93
CA SER A 276 21.98 -12.19 -3.49
C SER A 276 22.93 -12.58 -4.63
N THR A 277 22.51 -12.47 -5.89
CA THR A 277 23.40 -12.63 -7.05
C THR A 277 24.40 -11.49 -7.20
N ARG A 278 24.13 -10.32 -6.60
CA ARG A 278 24.92 -9.08 -6.74
C ARG A 278 25.66 -8.67 -5.47
N ARG A 279 25.22 -9.11 -4.30
CA ARG A 279 25.87 -8.83 -3.01
C ARG A 279 25.55 -9.89 -1.97
N GLN A 280 26.33 -9.92 -0.87
CA GLN A 280 26.04 -10.82 0.23
C GLN A 280 24.71 -10.45 0.91
N VAL A 281 23.79 -11.41 0.99
CA VAL A 281 22.49 -11.28 1.66
C VAL A 281 22.37 -12.35 2.73
N GLN A 282 22.07 -11.93 3.96
CA GLN A 282 21.82 -12.78 5.12
C GLN A 282 20.33 -12.75 5.44
N LEU A 283 19.69 -13.92 5.44
CA LEU A 283 18.27 -14.07 5.73
C LEU A 283 18.07 -14.65 7.11
N TRP A 284 17.27 -13.97 7.93
CA TRP A 284 16.90 -14.40 9.27
C TRP A 284 15.38 -14.49 9.39
N ARG A 285 14.91 -15.26 10.37
CA ARG A 285 13.50 -15.30 10.78
C ARG A 285 13.42 -15.13 12.30
N GLY A 286 12.59 -14.21 12.76
CA GLY A 286 12.43 -13.93 14.19
C GLY A 286 11.86 -12.53 14.45
N ASP A 287 12.00 -12.03 15.68
CA ASP A 287 11.76 -10.61 15.97
C ASP A 287 12.97 -9.79 15.47
N PRO A 288 12.79 -8.80 14.58
CA PRO A 288 13.90 -8.01 14.06
C PRO A 288 14.72 -7.29 15.14
N VAL A 289 14.12 -6.91 16.27
CA VAL A 289 14.84 -6.23 17.35
C VAL A 289 15.76 -7.20 18.10
N GLU A 290 15.34 -8.45 18.24
CA GLU A 290 16.17 -9.49 18.86
C GLU A 290 17.30 -9.94 17.93
N VAL A 291 16.98 -10.14 16.64
CA VAL A 291 17.96 -10.62 15.65
C VAL A 291 19.05 -9.58 15.37
N LEU A 292 18.69 -8.29 15.30
CA LEU A 292 19.61 -7.20 14.96
C LEU A 292 20.26 -6.55 16.19
N ARG A 293 20.04 -7.12 17.38
CA ARG A 293 20.56 -6.57 18.64
C ARG A 293 22.09 -6.55 18.60
N ASP A 294 22.67 -5.52 19.22
CA ASP A 294 24.12 -5.36 19.41
C ASP A 294 24.94 -5.34 18.10
N THR A 295 24.27 -5.15 16.95
CA THR A 295 24.90 -5.02 15.64
C THR A 295 24.75 -3.57 15.17
N PRO A 296 25.85 -2.83 14.93
CA PRO A 296 25.78 -1.48 14.36
C PRO A 296 25.20 -1.49 12.93
N LEU A 297 24.07 -0.82 12.72
CA LEU A 297 23.30 -0.89 11.46
C LEU A 297 23.47 0.36 10.59
N ALA A 298 23.67 0.15 9.29
CA ALA A 298 23.26 1.10 8.27
C ALA A 298 21.82 0.79 7.84
N THR A 299 20.94 1.78 7.73
CA THR A 299 19.56 1.53 7.25
C THR A 299 18.99 2.76 6.55
N THR A 300 18.08 2.54 5.59
CA THR A 300 17.30 3.61 4.98
C THR A 300 16.07 3.88 5.84
N PHE A 301 15.81 5.15 6.14
CA PHE A 301 14.58 5.57 6.80
C PHE A 301 13.36 5.03 6.04
N ALA A 302 12.51 4.25 6.70
CA ALA A 302 11.28 3.77 6.09
C ALA A 302 10.06 4.49 6.68
N PRO A 303 9.20 5.12 5.86
CA PRO A 303 8.08 5.95 6.31
C PRO A 303 6.87 5.12 6.78
N VAL A 304 7.11 4.14 7.64
CA VAL A 304 6.10 3.23 8.20
C VAL A 304 6.25 3.13 9.73
N PRO A 305 5.14 3.08 10.50
CA PRO A 305 5.20 3.08 11.97
C PRO A 305 6.03 1.93 12.56
N GLY A 306 6.02 0.77 11.89
CA GLY A 306 6.75 -0.41 12.34
C GLY A 306 8.26 -0.22 12.31
N TRP A 307 8.79 0.43 11.28
CA TRP A 307 10.23 0.69 11.17
C TRP A 307 10.69 1.61 12.30
N ARG A 308 9.97 2.73 12.51
CA ARG A 308 10.30 3.71 13.56
C ARG A 308 10.38 3.09 14.96
N SER A 309 9.40 2.25 15.30
CA SER A 309 9.36 1.53 16.58
C SER A 309 10.50 0.51 16.76
N ARG A 310 11.02 -0.08 15.68
CA ARG A 310 12.14 -1.03 15.73
C ARG A 310 13.47 -0.28 15.76
N ALA A 311 13.66 0.70 14.88
CA ALA A 311 14.86 1.51 14.80
C ALA A 311 15.21 2.21 16.12
N ALA A 312 14.20 2.69 16.87
CA ALA A 312 14.41 3.31 18.19
C ALA A 312 14.96 2.36 19.27
N ARG A 313 15.00 1.05 19.01
CA ARG A 313 15.51 0.00 19.92
C ARG A 313 16.76 -0.69 19.38
N LEU A 314 17.30 -0.20 18.27
CA LEU A 314 18.44 -0.78 17.56
C LEU A 314 19.56 0.24 17.47
N GLU A 315 20.79 -0.24 17.34
CA GLU A 315 21.95 0.61 17.12
C GLU A 315 22.02 1.04 15.66
N VAL A 316 21.39 2.16 15.33
CA VAL A 316 21.50 2.75 13.98
C VAL A 316 22.75 3.63 13.91
N ALA A 317 23.84 3.04 13.41
CA ALA A 317 25.14 3.69 13.22
C ALA A 317 25.16 4.63 12.00
N ALA A 318 24.35 4.34 10.97
CA ALA A 318 24.15 5.20 9.80
C ALA A 318 22.69 5.16 9.33
N LEU A 319 22.03 6.31 9.30
CA LEU A 319 20.67 6.46 8.80
C LEU A 319 20.67 7.21 7.47
N HIS A 320 20.10 6.61 6.43
CA HIS A 320 20.02 7.19 5.09
C HIS A 320 18.59 7.69 4.77
N PRO A 321 18.45 8.74 3.95
CA PRO A 321 17.15 9.34 3.66
C PRO A 321 16.30 8.44 2.74
N TRP A 322 14.97 8.47 2.92
CA TRP A 322 14.06 7.81 1.98
C TRP A 322 14.05 8.52 0.62
N PRO A 323 14.04 7.78 -0.51
CA PRO A 323 14.02 8.35 -1.86
C PRO A 323 12.61 8.85 -2.22
N TRP A 324 12.15 9.90 -1.56
CA TRP A 324 10.87 10.55 -1.83
C TRP A 324 10.79 11.03 -3.28
N LEU A 325 9.67 10.78 -3.95
CA LEU A 325 9.36 11.50 -5.19
C LEU A 325 9.20 12.98 -4.84
N GLN A 326 8.46 13.27 -3.77
CA GLN A 326 8.30 14.60 -3.22
C GLN A 326 8.40 14.50 -1.72
N ARG A 327 9.35 15.22 -1.13
CA ARG A 327 9.53 15.22 0.32
C ARG A 327 8.24 15.74 1.01
N PRO A 328 7.82 15.14 2.13
CA PRO A 328 6.68 15.63 2.91
C PRO A 328 6.81 17.13 3.26
N ARG A 329 5.66 17.80 3.38
CA ARG A 329 5.55 19.21 3.78
C ARG A 329 4.56 19.36 4.93
N PRO A 330 4.62 20.44 5.73
CA PRO A 330 3.69 20.66 6.84
C PRO A 330 2.22 20.85 6.44
N GLY A 331 1.92 21.03 5.15
CA GLY A 331 0.57 21.31 4.67
C GLY A 331 -0.43 20.15 4.83
N PRO A 332 -1.70 20.37 4.43
CA PRO A 332 -2.78 19.41 4.62
C PRO A 332 -2.63 18.17 3.74
N VAL A 333 -3.04 17.03 4.30
CA VAL A 333 -3.21 15.73 3.64
C VAL A 333 -4.67 15.25 3.77
N THR A 334 -5.62 16.18 3.88
CA THR A 334 -7.05 15.86 4.01
C THR A 334 -7.63 15.23 2.74
N SER A 335 -7.07 15.55 1.58
CA SER A 335 -7.41 14.97 0.27
C SER A 335 -6.21 15.07 -0.66
N TYR A 336 -6.22 14.27 -1.72
CA TYR A 336 -5.22 14.34 -2.80
C TYR A 336 -5.14 15.76 -3.39
N THR A 337 -6.29 16.38 -3.70
CA THR A 337 -6.33 17.75 -4.23
C THR A 337 -5.74 18.77 -3.27
N ALA A 338 -5.99 18.66 -1.96
CA ALA A 338 -5.38 19.57 -0.97
C ALA A 338 -3.85 19.39 -0.87
N TRP A 339 -3.38 18.15 -1.01
CA TRP A 339 -1.96 17.81 -1.01
C TRP A 339 -1.22 18.23 -2.29
N VAL A 340 -1.88 18.10 -3.46
CA VAL A 340 -1.34 18.57 -4.75
C VAL A 340 -1.46 20.09 -4.90
N GLY A 341 -2.59 20.68 -4.51
CA GLY A 341 -2.92 22.09 -4.79
C GLY A 341 -1.97 23.11 -4.17
N ARG A 342 -1.26 22.76 -3.08
CA ARG A 342 -0.18 23.58 -2.52
C ARG A 342 1.17 23.45 -3.25
N ARG A 343 1.18 22.88 -4.46
CA ARG A 343 2.37 22.68 -5.29
C ARG A 343 2.40 23.54 -6.54
N ARG A 344 1.26 24.09 -6.94
CA ARG A 344 1.18 25.04 -8.06
C ARG A 344 1.58 26.43 -7.60
#